data_AF-A0A954W2W1-F1
#
_entry.id   AF-A0A954W2W1-F1
#
_cell.length_a   1.000
_cell.length_b   1.000
_cell.length_c   1.000
_cell.angle_alpha   90.00
_cell.angle_beta   90.00
_cell.angle_gamma   90.00
#
_symmetry.space_group_name_H-M   'P 1'
#
loop_
_entity.id
_entity.type
_entity.pdbx_description
1 polymer ?
#
loop_
_entity_poly.entity_id
_entity_poly.type
_entity_poly.pdbx_seq_one_letter_code
_entity_poly.pdbx_strand_id
1 'polypeptide(L)'
;HHLQSANRSAEVIVVDDDSSDGTPEVVKSFELDTSTAWQVRLIQRVGQTGLSSAAVAGMQAAMGKILVLMDADHSHPADMISRIAAAAESHDIAIGSRYVAGGKLAADWPWKRRWLSKLATWLVRPLTSVKDPMAGFFAMRKAVFQAIQPNIRPTGFKLLLEMLCQRQITRFTEIPIPFHQRKSGNSKLDGRTQRLFAQQVLRLYRTALTGLLFSSNRTSRTNVPDGSDQALSANRSTAPVRSGFTVVEMLIVIAIIGLLISLVLPAVQAAREAARRTTCSNQIRNVALAVIQFHDAHGHYPRSRFKVPDDVGPDSKAWSWIAQVLPFLEEQALYDEAGVGVRSLQNNPAVAKTIPILICPSDARTGSTSRLGSGHFNDQVMGVTNYKANMGANWGADETLPIRNIGTVWPNPSIFGDYDGQARGDGVMWRDDQKFRMKAAKIRDGLSKTFLVGEDLPELNTWNSWSYGNHSFGTCAIPPNFRPGSASWWPDSQSFRSDHAGLVGFAYADGSVQFISDDIDIRVYRDKATRRNK
;
A
#
# COMPACT_ATOMS: atom_id res chain seq x y z
N HIS A 1 13.51 6.95 45.36
CA HIS A 1 13.58 5.52 45.67
C HIS A 1 14.79 4.80 45.03
N HIS A 2 14.75 4.32 43.78
CA HIS A 2 15.87 3.50 43.22
C HIS A 2 17.23 4.22 43.09
N LEU A 3 17.24 5.54 42.92
CA LEU A 3 18.49 6.33 42.88
C LEU A 3 19.04 6.62 44.28
N GLN A 4 18.15 6.75 45.28
CA GLN A 4 18.52 6.93 46.69
C GLN A 4 19.22 5.67 47.23
N SER A 5 18.73 4.48 46.87
CA SER A 5 19.40 3.22 47.21
C SER A 5 20.79 3.07 46.57
N ALA A 6 21.12 3.86 45.55
CA ALA A 6 22.43 3.86 44.88
C ALA A 6 23.33 5.04 45.31
N ASN A 7 22.92 5.83 46.32
CA ASN A 7 23.64 7.00 46.82
C ASN A 7 24.06 8.01 45.73
N ARG A 8 23.20 8.23 44.73
CA ARG A 8 23.42 9.21 43.65
C ARG A 8 22.45 10.39 43.79
N SER A 9 22.98 11.61 43.69
CA SER A 9 22.14 12.79 43.47
C SER A 9 21.67 12.84 42.01
N ALA A 10 20.41 13.22 41.80
CA ALA A 10 19.81 13.26 40.48
C ALA A 10 18.84 14.43 40.34
N GLU A 11 18.78 14.98 39.14
CA GLU A 11 17.71 15.85 38.68
C GLU A 11 16.86 15.10 37.65
N VAL A 12 15.58 15.40 37.58
CA VAL A 12 14.66 14.86 36.60
C VAL A 12 14.11 16.03 35.78
N ILE A 13 14.31 15.98 34.47
CA ILE A 13 13.83 17.01 33.56
C ILE A 13 12.75 16.40 32.68
N VAL A 14 11.55 16.94 32.79
CA VAL A 14 10.44 16.58 31.91
C VAL A 14 10.34 17.67 30.85
N VAL A 15 10.42 17.27 29.57
CA VAL A 15 10.25 18.18 28.44
C VAL A 15 8.90 17.90 27.80
N ASP A 16 8.05 18.91 27.78
CA ASP A 16 6.68 18.82 27.29
C ASP A 16 6.46 19.76 26.09
N ASP A 17 5.78 19.26 25.06
CA ASP A 17 5.51 19.96 23.80
C ASP A 17 4.08 20.53 23.77
N ASP A 18 3.68 21.18 24.87
CA ASP A 18 2.36 21.81 25.04
C ASP A 18 1.20 20.82 25.07
N SER A 19 1.34 19.80 25.93
CA SER A 19 0.32 18.77 26.13
C SER A 19 -0.93 19.35 26.80
N SER A 20 -2.11 18.98 26.32
CA SER A 20 -3.42 19.41 26.86
C SER A 20 -4.03 18.44 27.88
N ASP A 21 -3.26 17.44 28.32
CA ASP A 21 -3.75 16.31 29.12
C ASP A 21 -3.51 16.45 30.64
N GLY A 22 -3.09 17.63 31.10
CA GLY A 22 -2.81 17.89 32.51
C GLY A 22 -1.38 17.52 32.96
N THR A 23 -0.54 17.00 32.06
CA THR A 23 0.85 16.63 32.39
C THR A 23 1.67 17.81 32.93
N PRO A 24 1.65 19.01 32.34
CA PRO A 24 2.40 20.16 32.86
C PRO A 24 2.06 20.51 34.31
N GLU A 25 0.78 20.48 34.67
CA GLU A 25 0.28 20.81 36.00
C GLU A 25 0.78 19.81 37.05
N VAL A 26 0.74 18.51 36.71
CA VAL A 26 1.25 17.44 37.58
C VAL A 26 2.75 17.58 37.78
N VAL A 27 3.54 17.77 36.72
CA VAL A 27 5.00 17.92 36.84
C VAL A 27 5.36 19.16 37.66
N LYS A 28 4.65 20.27 37.44
CA LYS A 28 4.86 21.51 38.20
C LYS A 28 4.55 21.34 39.69
N SER A 29 3.59 20.48 40.05
CA SER A 29 3.33 20.13 41.45
C SER A 29 4.53 19.40 42.10
N PHE A 30 5.22 18.55 41.35
CA PHE A 30 6.43 17.87 41.81
C PHE A 30 7.65 18.80 41.86
N GLU A 31 7.72 19.82 40.99
CA GLU A 31 8.77 20.84 41.03
C GLU A 31 8.69 21.72 42.29
N LEU A 32 7.47 21.95 42.80
CA LEU A 32 7.24 22.68 44.05
C LEU A 32 7.44 21.82 45.31
N ASP A 33 7.50 20.49 45.16
CA ASP A 33 7.67 19.55 46.27
C ASP A 33 9.15 19.44 46.70
N THR A 34 9.52 20.28 47.67
CA THR A 34 10.86 20.29 48.28
C THR A 34 11.09 19.16 49.29
N SER A 35 10.10 18.30 49.55
CA SER A 35 10.24 17.19 50.50
C SER A 35 11.04 16.01 49.96
N THR A 36 11.32 16.00 48.65
CA THR A 36 12.00 14.90 47.96
C THR A 36 13.47 15.20 47.69
N ALA A 37 14.33 14.17 47.71
CA ALA A 37 15.79 14.32 47.58
C ALA A 37 16.28 14.58 46.12
N TRP A 38 15.38 14.87 45.19
CA TRP A 38 15.65 14.99 43.76
C TRP A 38 14.85 16.16 43.20
N GLN A 39 15.51 16.98 42.35
CA GLN A 39 14.89 18.16 41.76
C GLN A 39 14.19 17.78 40.47
N VAL A 40 12.87 18.00 40.40
CA VAL A 40 12.08 17.86 39.18
C VAL A 40 11.96 19.23 38.52
N ARG A 41 12.21 19.32 37.21
CA ARG A 41 12.06 20.55 36.43
C ARG A 41 11.25 20.30 35.17
N LEU A 42 10.29 21.19 34.90
CA LEU A 42 9.52 21.19 33.67
C LEU A 42 10.14 22.13 32.63
N ILE A 43 10.27 21.67 31.38
CA ILE A 43 10.58 22.51 30.21
C ILE A 43 9.41 22.39 29.24
N GLN A 44 8.57 23.42 29.18
CA GLN A 44 7.44 23.48 28.26
C GLN A 44 7.84 24.21 26.97
N ARG A 45 7.58 23.60 25.81
CA ARG A 45 7.97 24.11 24.49
C ARG A 45 6.74 24.42 23.63
N VAL A 46 6.25 25.64 23.72
CA VAL A 46 5.06 26.09 22.97
C VAL A 46 5.37 26.16 21.46
N GLY A 47 4.48 25.59 20.64
CA GLY A 47 4.58 25.62 19.17
C GLY A 47 5.66 24.74 18.56
N GLN A 48 6.35 23.93 19.36
CA GLN A 48 7.34 22.96 18.88
C GLN A 48 6.79 21.54 19.00
N THR A 49 7.22 20.65 18.10
CA THR A 49 6.89 19.23 18.19
C THR A 49 8.09 18.38 17.81
N GLY A 50 8.37 17.33 18.58
CA GLY A 50 9.27 16.26 18.15
C GLY A 50 10.06 15.61 19.26
N LEU A 51 10.06 14.28 19.31
CA LEU A 51 10.70 13.50 20.38
C LEU A 51 12.21 13.75 20.47
N SER A 52 12.93 13.66 19.34
CA SER A 52 14.38 13.89 19.35
C SER A 52 14.75 15.32 19.70
N SER A 53 13.95 16.32 19.31
CA SER A 53 14.21 17.71 19.67
C SER A 53 13.92 17.97 21.15
N ALA A 54 12.89 17.34 21.72
CA ALA A 54 12.56 17.41 23.14
C ALA A 54 13.70 16.83 23.98
N ALA A 55 14.16 15.64 23.61
CA ALA A 55 15.28 14.97 24.26
C ALA A 55 16.55 15.83 24.22
N VAL A 56 16.89 16.43 23.07
CA VAL A 56 18.05 17.33 22.97
C VAL A 56 17.91 18.57 23.86
N ALA A 57 16.71 19.20 23.91
CA ALA A 57 16.46 20.35 24.78
C ALA A 57 16.64 20.00 26.27
N GLY A 58 16.12 18.84 26.70
CA GLY A 58 16.30 18.34 28.07
C GLY A 58 17.76 18.05 28.40
N MET A 59 18.48 17.38 27.48
CA MET A 59 19.90 17.06 27.63
C MET A 59 20.80 18.31 27.67
N GLN A 60 20.43 19.38 26.96
CA GLN A 60 21.12 20.68 27.03
C GLN A 60 20.92 21.37 28.37
N ALA A 61 19.69 21.33 28.90
CA ALA A 61 19.34 21.98 30.16
C ALA A 61 19.88 21.23 31.39
N ALA A 62 20.11 19.93 31.28
CA ALA A 62 20.63 19.08 32.37
C ALA A 62 21.97 19.59 32.90
N MET A 63 22.13 19.60 34.22
CA MET A 63 23.33 19.96 34.98
C MET A 63 24.20 18.75 35.34
N GLY A 64 23.61 17.55 35.39
CA GLY A 64 24.28 16.30 35.72
C GLY A 64 25.47 15.95 34.82
N LYS A 65 26.47 15.26 35.38
CA LYS A 65 27.65 14.76 34.63
C LYS A 65 27.31 13.61 33.69
N ILE A 66 26.34 12.78 34.09
CA ILE A 66 25.81 11.66 33.30
C ILE A 66 24.37 12.00 32.93
N LEU A 67 24.07 11.93 31.65
CA LEU A 67 22.74 12.12 31.10
C LEU A 67 22.10 10.75 30.92
N VAL A 68 20.85 10.59 31.35
CA VAL A 68 20.04 9.39 31.09
C VAL A 68 18.77 9.83 30.37
N LEU A 69 18.51 9.26 29.21
CA LEU A 69 17.26 9.48 28.47
C LEU A 69 16.36 8.26 28.63
N MET A 70 15.08 8.46 28.95
CA MET A 70 14.08 7.39 29.03
C MET A 70 12.66 7.90 28.71
N ASP A 71 11.83 7.03 28.14
CA ASP A 71 10.39 7.24 27.98
C ASP A 71 9.65 7.27 29.34
N ALA A 72 8.61 8.10 29.43
CA ALA A 72 7.77 8.28 30.63
C ALA A 72 6.56 7.31 30.71
N ASP A 73 6.45 6.33 29.81
CA ASP A 73 5.30 5.41 29.68
C ASP A 73 5.46 4.08 30.45
N HIS A 74 6.41 4.03 31.39
CA HIS A 74 6.83 2.84 32.14
C HIS A 74 7.34 1.67 31.28
N SER A 75 7.60 1.85 29.99
CA SER A 75 8.19 0.80 29.15
C SER A 75 9.66 0.53 29.49
N HIS A 76 10.34 1.50 30.08
CA HIS A 76 11.71 1.39 30.57
C HIS A 76 11.78 1.12 32.07
N PRO A 77 12.53 0.09 32.51
CA PRO A 77 12.66 -0.27 33.92
C PRO A 77 13.47 0.77 34.70
N ALA A 78 12.84 1.45 35.67
CA ALA A 78 13.47 2.51 36.46
C ALA A 78 14.61 1.99 37.38
N ASP A 79 14.56 0.72 37.77
CA ASP A 79 15.62 0.02 38.53
C ASP A 79 16.92 -0.13 37.72
N MET A 80 16.86 -0.03 36.39
CA MET A 80 18.04 -0.14 35.52
C MET A 80 18.79 1.18 35.32
N ILE A 81 18.22 2.32 35.74
CA ILE A 81 18.84 3.66 35.57
C ILE A 81 20.24 3.69 36.18
N SER A 82 20.39 3.25 37.43
CA SER A 82 21.68 3.25 38.13
C SER A 82 22.75 2.42 37.41
N ARG A 83 22.34 1.28 36.82
CA ARG A 83 23.25 0.38 36.12
C ARG A 83 23.73 0.96 34.78
N ILE A 84 22.84 1.55 34.00
CA ILE A 84 23.20 2.17 32.72
C ILE A 84 24.03 3.44 32.95
N ALA A 85 23.68 4.23 33.97
CA ALA A 85 24.45 5.42 34.37
C ALA A 85 25.89 5.07 34.79
N ALA A 86 26.07 4.01 35.59
CA ALA A 86 27.40 3.54 35.99
C ALA A 86 28.23 3.08 34.78
N ALA A 87 27.63 2.38 33.83
CA ALA A 87 28.34 1.92 32.63
C ALA A 87 28.77 3.07 31.70
N ALA A 88 28.01 4.17 31.66
CA ALA A 88 28.36 5.38 30.92
C ALA A 88 29.54 6.16 31.53
N GLU A 89 29.99 5.83 32.74
CA GLU A 89 31.20 6.44 33.31
C GLU A 89 32.45 6.01 32.54
N SER A 90 32.50 4.74 32.09
CA SER A 90 33.64 4.15 31.38
C SER A 90 33.47 4.04 29.86
N HIS A 91 32.26 4.27 29.34
CA HIS A 91 31.93 4.20 27.90
C HIS A 91 31.39 5.54 27.40
N ASP A 92 31.45 5.81 26.10
CA ASP A 92 30.88 7.03 25.53
C ASP A 92 29.35 7.01 25.61
N ILE A 93 28.74 5.83 25.35
CA ILE A 93 27.30 5.59 25.45
C ILE A 93 27.04 4.19 26.04
N ALA A 94 26.13 4.09 27.00
CA ALA A 94 25.58 2.84 27.51
C ALA A 94 24.10 2.71 27.11
N ILE A 95 23.71 1.59 26.50
CA ILE A 95 22.41 1.42 25.85
C ILE A 95 21.62 0.33 26.56
N GLY A 96 20.38 0.61 26.95
CA GLY A 96 19.43 -0.41 27.37
C GLY A 96 18.95 -1.18 26.13
N SER A 97 19.51 -2.36 25.91
CA SER A 97 19.31 -3.13 24.67
C SER A 97 18.34 -4.29 24.87
N ARG A 98 17.40 -4.42 23.93
CA ARG A 98 16.40 -5.52 23.89
C ARG A 98 16.91 -6.74 23.12
N TYR A 99 17.97 -6.58 22.33
CA TYR A 99 18.43 -7.58 21.37
C TYR A 99 19.75 -8.27 21.76
N VAL A 100 20.37 -7.90 22.88
CA VAL A 100 21.51 -8.62 23.48
C VAL A 100 21.05 -9.84 24.27
N ALA A 101 21.97 -10.78 24.53
CA ALA A 101 21.70 -11.94 25.37
C ALA A 101 21.22 -11.51 26.76
N GLY A 102 20.06 -12.01 27.19
CA GLY A 102 19.37 -11.60 28.43
C GLY A 102 18.35 -10.47 28.27
N GLY A 103 18.33 -9.76 27.13
CA GLY A 103 17.28 -8.80 26.78
C GLY A 103 15.97 -9.52 26.41
N LYS A 104 14.83 -8.94 26.76
CA LYS A 104 13.51 -9.51 26.44
C LYS A 104 12.64 -8.51 25.69
N LEU A 105 12.11 -8.94 24.54
CA LEU A 105 11.03 -8.27 23.83
C LEU A 105 9.69 -8.56 24.52
N ALA A 106 8.74 -7.63 24.44
CA ALA A 106 7.38 -7.87 24.93
C ALA A 106 6.76 -9.12 24.23
N ALA A 107 6.25 -10.05 25.05
CA ALA A 107 5.83 -11.39 24.63
C ALA A 107 4.65 -11.38 23.62
N ASP A 108 3.91 -10.28 23.57
CA ASP A 108 2.62 -10.07 22.92
C ASP A 108 2.67 -9.23 21.62
N TRP A 109 3.86 -8.83 21.15
CA TRP A 109 3.97 -8.05 19.91
C TRP A 109 3.43 -8.81 18.67
N PRO A 110 2.53 -8.20 17.86
CA PRO A 110 2.10 -8.77 16.59
C PRO A 110 3.30 -9.06 15.67
N TRP A 111 3.22 -10.18 14.95
CA TRP A 111 4.31 -10.65 14.08
C TRP A 111 4.75 -9.59 13.04
N LYS A 112 3.81 -8.82 12.47
CA LYS A 112 4.09 -7.72 11.52
C LYS A 112 4.99 -6.64 12.14
N ARG A 113 4.73 -6.27 13.40
CA ARG A 113 5.50 -5.26 14.14
C ARG A 113 6.92 -5.76 14.47
N ARG A 114 7.04 -7.03 14.84
CA ARG A 114 8.35 -7.68 15.07
C ARG A 114 9.20 -7.69 13.80
N TRP A 115 8.59 -8.04 12.67
CA TRP A 115 9.27 -8.06 11.38
C TRP A 115 9.71 -6.66 10.94
N LEU A 116 8.83 -5.66 11.02
CA LEU A 116 9.16 -4.27 10.67
C LEU A 116 10.31 -3.71 11.52
N SER A 117 10.33 -4.02 12.82
CA SER A 117 11.41 -3.62 13.72
C SER A 117 12.75 -4.28 13.35
N LYS A 118 12.73 -5.59 13.01
CA LYS A 118 13.94 -6.29 12.53
C LYS A 118 14.45 -5.71 11.22
N LEU A 119 13.55 -5.39 10.29
CA LEU A 119 13.90 -4.75 9.02
C LEU A 119 14.55 -3.37 9.26
N ALA A 120 13.96 -2.53 10.10
CA ALA A 120 14.51 -1.22 10.45
C ALA A 120 15.91 -1.32 11.09
N THR A 121 16.12 -2.28 12.00
CA THR A 121 17.44 -2.54 12.60
C THR A 121 18.43 -3.06 11.57
N TRP A 122 18.01 -3.94 10.65
CA TRP A 122 18.86 -4.46 9.59
C TRP A 122 19.36 -3.36 8.64
N LEU A 123 18.49 -2.41 8.29
CA LEU A 123 18.83 -1.27 7.42
C LEU A 123 19.93 -0.36 7.95
N VAL A 124 20.11 -0.29 9.27
CA VAL A 124 21.11 0.58 9.91
C VAL A 124 22.36 -0.15 10.38
N ARG A 125 22.40 -1.49 10.29
CA ARG A 125 23.58 -2.29 10.67
C ARG A 125 24.88 -1.89 9.97
N PRO A 126 24.88 -1.49 8.69
CA PRO A 126 26.11 -0.99 8.07
C PRO A 126 26.61 0.33 8.67
N LEU A 127 25.76 1.10 9.34
CA LEU A 127 26.10 2.38 9.97
C LEU A 127 26.60 2.23 11.41
N THR A 128 26.24 1.15 12.11
CA THR A 128 26.62 0.91 13.50
C THR A 128 26.59 -0.57 13.85
N SER A 129 27.56 -1.01 14.65
CA SER A 129 27.66 -2.39 15.16
C SER A 129 26.78 -2.67 16.38
N VAL A 130 26.08 -1.65 16.91
CA VAL A 130 25.11 -1.79 18.02
C VAL A 130 23.94 -2.67 17.61
N LYS A 131 23.52 -3.61 18.47
CA LYS A 131 22.39 -4.52 18.20
C LYS A 131 21.03 -3.85 18.37
N ASP A 132 20.89 -2.90 19.28
CA ASP A 132 19.67 -2.08 19.46
C ASP A 132 19.90 -0.57 19.24
N PRO A 133 20.19 -0.13 17.99
CA PRO A 133 20.47 1.27 17.69
C PRO A 133 19.21 2.17 17.73
N MET A 134 18.05 1.57 17.98
CA MET A 134 16.74 2.22 17.99
C MET A 134 16.21 2.44 19.41
N ALA A 135 16.98 2.09 20.44
CA ALA A 135 16.60 2.21 21.84
C ALA A 135 16.36 3.68 22.22
N GLY A 136 15.31 3.90 23.01
CA GLY A 136 15.01 5.19 23.66
C GLY A 136 15.59 5.30 25.07
N PHE A 137 16.22 4.24 25.57
CA PHE A 137 16.81 4.17 26.90
C PHE A 137 18.32 4.02 26.82
N PHE A 138 19.05 5.08 27.15
CA PHE A 138 20.51 5.09 27.14
C PHE A 138 21.06 6.15 28.09
N ALA A 139 22.33 6.01 28.46
CA ALA A 139 23.08 7.00 29.21
C ALA A 139 24.39 7.37 28.52
N MET A 140 24.85 8.60 28.74
CA MET A 140 26.12 9.09 28.23
C MET A 140 26.69 10.20 29.11
N ARG A 141 28.00 10.47 29.01
CA ARG A 141 28.61 11.64 29.67
C ARG A 141 28.14 12.92 29.00
N LYS A 142 27.80 13.94 29.79
CA LYS A 142 27.41 15.27 29.29
C LYS A 142 28.51 15.89 28.40
N ALA A 143 29.78 15.69 28.74
CA ALA A 143 30.91 16.16 27.93
C ALA A 143 30.93 15.52 26.52
N VAL A 144 30.60 14.23 26.42
CA VAL A 144 30.50 13.52 25.12
C VAL A 144 29.34 14.09 24.32
N PHE A 145 28.19 14.30 24.95
CA PHE A 145 27.02 14.90 24.31
C PHE A 145 27.36 16.29 23.74
N GLN A 146 27.98 17.16 24.53
CA GLN A 146 28.37 18.51 24.10
C GLN A 146 29.34 18.48 22.91
N ALA A 147 30.26 17.51 22.86
CA ALA A 147 31.19 17.35 21.74
C ALA A 147 30.50 16.95 20.42
N ILE A 148 29.43 16.15 20.49
CA ILE A 148 28.71 15.68 19.29
C ILE A 148 27.51 16.54 18.91
N GLN A 149 26.92 17.27 19.87
CA GLN A 149 25.69 18.05 19.70
C GLN A 149 25.67 18.94 18.45
N PRO A 150 26.74 19.68 18.09
CA PRO A 150 26.73 20.53 16.88
C PRO A 150 26.50 19.76 15.58
N ASN A 151 26.80 18.45 15.57
CA ASN A 151 26.67 17.57 14.41
C ASN A 151 25.40 16.72 14.43
N ILE A 152 24.64 16.76 15.53
CA ILE A 152 23.37 16.02 15.66
C ILE A 152 22.25 16.86 15.03
N ARG A 153 21.48 16.25 14.13
CA ARG A 153 20.23 16.84 13.65
C ARG A 153 19.04 16.13 14.30
N PRO A 154 18.34 16.77 15.26
CA PRO A 154 17.24 16.15 16.01
C PRO A 154 15.93 16.08 15.19
N THR A 155 16.00 15.63 13.96
CA THR A 155 14.84 15.42 13.08
C THR A 155 14.24 14.03 13.36
N GLY A 156 13.04 13.97 13.95
CA GLY A 156 12.28 12.72 14.11
C GLY A 156 12.29 12.11 15.52
N PHE A 157 12.41 10.79 15.60
CA PHE A 157 12.18 9.98 16.82
C PHE A 157 13.32 9.03 17.21
N LYS A 158 14.41 8.95 16.43
CA LYS A 158 15.55 8.05 16.67
C LYS A 158 16.84 8.81 16.92
N LEU A 159 16.92 9.46 18.08
CA LEU A 159 18.08 10.24 18.50
C LEU A 159 19.34 9.39 18.70
N LEU A 160 19.22 8.21 19.29
CA LEU A 160 20.36 7.31 19.55
C LEU A 160 21.13 6.97 18.27
N LEU A 161 20.42 6.64 17.19
CA LEU A 161 21.05 6.35 15.89
C LEU A 161 21.87 7.55 15.38
N GLU A 162 21.35 8.77 15.53
CA GLU A 162 22.05 9.99 15.12
C GLU A 162 23.37 10.17 15.88
N MET A 163 23.37 9.84 17.18
CA MET A 163 24.54 9.90 18.05
C MET A 163 25.55 8.82 17.72
N LEU A 164 25.10 7.58 17.47
CA LEU A 164 25.98 6.45 17.17
C LEU A 164 26.74 6.60 15.86
N CYS A 165 26.22 7.38 14.90
CA CYS A 165 26.91 7.66 13.65
C CYS A 165 27.95 8.79 13.76
N GLN A 166 28.13 9.40 14.93
CA GLN A 166 29.13 10.45 15.15
C GLN A 166 30.51 9.83 15.36
N ARG A 167 31.52 10.32 14.65
CA ARG A 167 32.90 9.78 14.67
C ARG A 167 33.53 9.77 16.06
N GLN A 168 33.08 10.64 16.95
CA GLN A 168 33.55 10.77 18.32
C GLN A 168 33.06 9.62 19.23
N ILE A 169 32.02 8.90 18.83
CA ILE A 169 31.51 7.75 19.58
C ILE A 169 32.27 6.51 19.12
N THR A 170 33.14 6.00 19.99
CA THR A 170 33.98 4.84 19.67
C THR A 170 33.78 3.70 20.65
N ARG A 171 33.39 4.00 21.90
CA ARG A 171 33.16 2.99 22.94
C ARG A 171 31.71 3.02 23.38
N PHE A 172 30.98 1.95 23.07
CA PHE A 172 29.62 1.76 23.55
C PHE A 172 29.48 0.42 24.26
N THR A 173 28.45 0.31 25.09
CA THR A 173 28.07 -0.96 25.72
C THR A 173 26.56 -1.15 25.70
N GLU A 174 26.10 -2.39 25.56
CA GLU A 174 24.69 -2.75 25.52
C GLU A 174 24.33 -3.59 26.75
N ILE A 175 23.45 -3.06 27.60
CA ILE A 175 22.99 -3.70 28.83
C ILE A 175 21.62 -4.31 28.57
N PRO A 176 21.42 -5.61 28.85
CA PRO A 176 20.13 -6.26 28.65
C PRO A 176 19.07 -5.64 29.56
N ILE A 177 17.94 -5.24 28.98
CA ILE A 177 16.76 -4.77 29.71
C ILE A 177 15.52 -5.62 29.37
N PRO A 178 14.62 -5.87 30.35
CA PRO A 178 13.26 -6.30 30.04
C PRO A 178 12.44 -5.11 29.51
N PHE A 179 11.85 -5.23 28.32
CA PHE A 179 10.98 -4.20 27.76
C PHE A 179 9.51 -4.60 27.96
N HIS A 180 8.78 -3.81 28.75
CA HIS A 180 7.37 -4.05 29.06
C HIS A 180 6.44 -3.29 28.11
N GLN A 181 5.23 -3.83 27.88
CA GLN A 181 4.21 -3.14 27.10
C GLN A 181 3.69 -1.92 27.87
N ARG A 182 3.30 -0.86 27.14
CA ARG A 182 2.73 0.36 27.72
C ARG A 182 1.51 0.02 28.56
N LYS A 183 1.41 0.57 29.77
CA LYS A 183 0.18 0.50 30.59
C LYS A 183 -0.95 1.38 30.03
N SER A 184 -0.64 2.38 29.19
CA SER A 184 -1.60 3.26 28.53
C SER A 184 -1.02 3.99 27.29
N GLY A 185 -1.86 4.33 26.32
CA GLY A 185 -1.53 5.21 25.17
C GLY A 185 -1.50 4.52 23.78
N ASN A 186 -2.26 5.07 22.82
CA ASN A 186 -2.27 4.62 21.42
C ASN A 186 -0.91 4.88 20.74
N SER A 187 -0.41 3.88 20.01
CA SER A 187 0.92 3.92 19.37
C SER A 187 0.96 4.90 18.18
N LYS A 188 1.70 6.01 18.34
CA LYS A 188 1.99 7.06 17.33
C LYS A 188 2.85 6.60 16.13
N LEU A 189 2.62 5.40 15.58
CA LEU A 189 3.24 4.96 14.32
C LEU A 189 2.38 5.43 13.14
N ASP A 190 2.43 6.74 12.88
CA ASP A 190 1.82 7.39 11.72
C ASP A 190 2.75 7.27 10.48
N GLY A 191 2.19 7.30 9.27
CA GLY A 191 2.94 7.23 8.01
C GLY A 191 3.95 8.38 7.83
N ARG A 192 3.74 9.50 8.53
CA ARG A 192 4.71 10.60 8.63
C ARG A 192 6.00 10.19 9.35
N THR A 193 5.89 9.41 10.43
CA THR A 193 7.02 8.92 11.22
C THR A 193 7.93 8.01 10.39
N GLN A 194 7.34 7.14 9.56
CA GLN A 194 8.10 6.25 8.68
C GLN A 194 8.89 7.04 7.61
N ARG A 195 8.29 8.07 7.01
CA ARG A 195 8.98 8.95 6.04
C ARG A 195 10.16 9.69 6.67
N LEU A 196 9.98 10.24 7.87
CA LEU A 196 11.05 10.93 8.60
C LEU A 196 12.22 9.98 8.94
N PHE A 197 11.93 8.74 9.29
CA PHE A 197 12.96 7.72 9.52
C PHE A 197 13.76 7.43 8.25
N ALA A 198 13.08 7.21 7.11
CA ALA A 198 13.75 6.95 5.84
C ALA A 198 14.66 8.11 5.43
N GLN A 199 14.20 9.35 5.60
CA GLN A 199 15.01 10.56 5.34
C GLN A 199 16.25 10.63 6.25
N GLN A 200 16.10 10.30 7.54
CA GLN A 200 17.21 10.24 8.48
C GLN A 200 18.26 9.22 8.04
N VAL A 201 17.84 7.98 7.72
CA VAL A 201 18.75 6.90 7.30
C VAL A 201 19.50 7.29 6.03
N LEU A 202 18.81 7.79 5.00
CA LEU A 202 19.43 8.24 3.75
C LEU A 202 20.47 9.36 3.99
N ARG A 203 20.18 10.30 4.88
CA ARG A 203 21.12 11.35 5.27
C ARG A 203 22.37 10.77 5.92
N LEU A 204 22.21 9.87 6.89
CA LEU A 204 23.34 9.25 7.61
C LEU A 204 24.24 8.46 6.66
N TYR A 205 23.67 7.72 5.70
CA TYR A 205 24.44 7.05 4.64
C TYR A 205 25.22 8.04 3.77
N ARG A 206 24.60 9.16 3.35
CA ARG A 206 25.30 10.20 2.58
C ARG A 206 26.49 10.76 3.36
N THR A 207 26.30 11.08 4.64
CA THR A 207 27.36 11.61 5.50
C THR A 207 28.51 10.60 5.68
N ALA A 208 28.18 9.32 5.91
CA ALA A 208 29.17 8.25 6.02
C ALA A 208 30.00 8.10 4.74
N LEU A 209 29.34 8.12 3.56
CA LEU A 209 29.99 8.04 2.24
C LEU A 209 30.90 9.23 1.96
N THR A 210 30.42 10.46 2.19
CA THR A 210 31.27 11.66 2.04
C THR A 210 32.46 11.61 2.98
N GLY A 211 32.27 11.11 4.21
CA GLY A 211 33.35 10.96 5.17
C GLY A 211 34.45 9.99 4.73
N LEU A 212 34.10 8.93 3.99
CA LEU A 212 35.04 7.97 3.40
C LEU A 212 35.76 8.57 2.20
N LEU A 213 35.02 9.20 1.28
CA LEU A 213 35.56 9.80 0.05
C LEU A 213 36.53 10.97 0.32
N PHE A 214 36.32 11.74 1.39
CA PHE A 214 37.19 12.87 1.74
C PHE A 214 38.26 12.55 2.80
N SER A 215 38.33 11.31 3.31
CA SER A 215 39.39 10.91 4.25
C SER A 215 40.74 10.60 3.57
N SER A 216 40.79 10.55 2.24
CA SER A 216 42.00 10.28 1.45
C SER A 216 42.93 11.50 1.29
N ASN A 217 42.49 12.72 1.60
CA ASN A 217 43.22 13.96 1.28
C ASN A 217 43.43 14.86 2.50
N ARG A 218 44.19 14.39 3.50
CA ARG A 218 44.76 15.30 4.50
C ARG A 218 46.24 15.01 4.72
N THR A 219 47.03 15.55 3.80
CA THR A 219 48.46 15.79 3.94
C THR A 219 48.75 16.65 5.17
N SER A 220 49.87 16.31 5.80
CA SER A 220 50.56 16.99 6.90
C SER A 220 50.55 18.51 6.76
N ARG A 221 50.02 19.19 7.78
CA ARG A 221 50.18 20.64 7.94
C ARG A 221 51.41 20.90 8.83
N THR A 222 52.50 21.26 8.15
CA THR A 222 53.48 22.32 8.48
C THR A 222 53.84 22.56 9.94
N ASN A 223 55.08 22.20 10.31
CA ASN A 223 55.92 22.96 11.23
C ASN A 223 57.30 23.15 10.58
N VAL A 224 57.78 24.40 10.59
CA VAL A 224 59.14 24.87 10.29
C VAL A 224 59.44 25.92 11.37
N PRO A 225 60.69 26.17 11.82
CA PRO A 225 61.98 25.53 11.48
C PRO A 225 62.74 25.00 12.71
N ASP A 226 63.70 24.10 12.50
CA ASP A 226 65.01 24.25 13.14
C ASP A 226 66.12 23.50 12.38
N GLY A 227 67.32 24.08 12.42
CA GLY A 227 68.66 23.47 12.32
C GLY A 227 68.99 22.38 11.30
N SER A 228 69.98 22.71 10.45
CA SER A 228 71.09 21.85 9.97
C SER A 228 70.82 20.38 9.63
N ASP A 229 70.97 20.00 8.36
CA ASP A 229 72.08 19.14 7.94
C ASP A 229 72.07 18.82 6.44
N GLN A 230 73.28 18.53 5.95
CA GLN A 230 73.66 18.29 4.58
C GLN A 230 73.23 16.91 4.05
N ALA A 231 73.29 16.81 2.70
CA ALA A 231 73.71 15.64 1.90
C ALA A 231 72.64 14.76 1.19
N LEU A 232 72.80 14.72 -0.14
CA LEU A 232 72.72 13.58 -1.07
C LEU A 232 71.44 12.71 -1.12
N SER A 233 70.81 12.67 -2.32
CA SER A 233 70.63 11.43 -3.12
C SER A 233 69.35 11.41 -3.98
N ALA A 234 69.57 11.08 -5.26
CA ALA A 234 68.73 10.29 -6.16
C ALA A 234 67.27 10.72 -6.47
N ASN A 235 67.14 11.23 -7.70
CA ASN A 235 66.12 10.92 -8.71
C ASN A 235 65.04 9.89 -8.29
N ARG A 236 63.84 10.37 -7.91
CA ARG A 236 62.66 9.53 -7.67
C ARG A 236 61.73 9.58 -8.88
N SER A 237 61.58 8.43 -9.51
CA SER A 237 60.52 8.11 -10.46
C SER A 237 59.14 8.26 -9.79
N THR A 238 58.29 9.12 -10.36
CA THR A 238 56.87 9.23 -9.98
C THR A 238 56.08 8.11 -10.68
N ALA A 239 55.86 7.00 -9.99
CA ALA A 239 54.89 6.01 -10.44
C ALA A 239 53.46 6.56 -10.25
N PRO A 240 52.54 6.40 -11.22
CA PRO A 240 51.16 6.81 -11.06
C PRO A 240 50.49 5.88 -10.04
N VAL A 241 50.00 6.43 -8.93
CA VAL A 241 49.21 5.70 -7.94
C VAL A 241 47.89 5.32 -8.62
N ARG A 242 47.73 4.04 -8.98
CA ARG A 242 46.43 3.49 -9.37
C ARG A 242 45.59 3.34 -8.10
N SER A 243 44.55 4.17 -7.96
CA SER A 243 43.54 4.04 -6.90
C SER A 243 42.73 2.76 -7.13
N GLY A 244 43.08 1.68 -6.43
CA GLY A 244 42.25 0.48 -6.37
C GLY A 244 41.05 0.71 -5.46
N PHE A 245 39.86 0.38 -5.95
CA PHE A 245 38.62 0.43 -5.16
C PHE A 245 38.67 -0.64 -4.07
N THR A 246 38.36 -0.30 -2.82
CA THR A 246 38.38 -1.26 -1.72
C THR A 246 37.15 -2.17 -1.76
N VAL A 247 37.29 -3.42 -1.33
CA VAL A 247 36.17 -4.39 -1.23
C VAL A 247 35.01 -3.82 -0.39
N VAL A 248 35.33 -3.02 0.64
CA VAL A 248 34.34 -2.38 1.52
C VAL A 248 33.52 -1.33 0.77
N GLU A 249 34.14 -0.48 -0.05
CA GLU A 249 33.42 0.51 -0.86
C GLU A 249 32.47 -0.17 -1.84
N MET A 250 32.88 -1.30 -2.43
CA MET A 250 32.05 -2.08 -3.36
C MET A 250 30.84 -2.70 -2.67
N LEU A 251 31.02 -3.22 -1.46
CA LEU A 251 29.92 -3.78 -0.66
C LEU A 251 28.90 -2.70 -0.25
N ILE A 252 29.35 -1.50 0.13
CA ILE A 252 28.45 -0.40 0.49
C ILE A 252 27.63 0.06 -0.72
N VAL A 253 28.25 0.18 -1.90
CA VAL A 253 27.56 0.58 -3.13
C VAL A 253 26.48 -0.44 -3.49
N ILE A 254 26.78 -1.74 -3.46
CA ILE A 254 25.79 -2.78 -3.72
C ILE A 254 24.66 -2.74 -2.67
N ALA A 255 24.97 -2.56 -1.38
CA ALA A 255 23.96 -2.49 -0.33
C ALA A 255 22.99 -1.31 -0.55
N ILE A 256 23.49 -0.15 -0.98
CA ILE A 256 22.68 1.03 -1.28
C ILE A 256 21.85 0.81 -2.54
N ILE A 257 22.43 0.26 -3.61
CA ILE A 257 21.68 -0.08 -4.83
C ILE A 257 20.56 -1.07 -4.50
N GLY A 258 20.85 -2.12 -3.72
CA GLY A 258 19.86 -3.09 -3.25
C GLY A 258 18.73 -2.44 -2.45
N LEU A 259 19.07 -1.52 -1.54
CA LEU A 259 18.09 -0.73 -0.79
C LEU A 259 17.23 0.14 -1.70
N LEU A 260 17.84 0.90 -2.61
CA LEU A 260 17.14 1.77 -3.55
C LEU A 260 16.19 0.97 -4.44
N ILE A 261 16.66 -0.15 -5.01
CA ILE A 261 15.82 -1.04 -5.83
C ILE A 261 14.66 -1.60 -5.00
N SER A 262 14.90 -2.02 -3.76
CA SER A 262 13.85 -2.56 -2.88
C SER A 262 12.74 -1.56 -2.54
N LEU A 263 13.06 -0.26 -2.54
CA LEU A 263 12.09 0.81 -2.27
C LEU A 263 11.43 1.34 -3.56
N VAL A 264 12.18 1.41 -4.66
CA VAL A 264 11.71 1.95 -5.93
C VAL A 264 10.81 0.95 -6.66
N LEU A 265 11.14 -0.34 -6.65
CA LEU A 265 10.38 -1.33 -7.42
C LEU A 265 8.91 -1.44 -6.97
N PRO A 266 8.59 -1.60 -5.66
CA PRO A 266 7.20 -1.62 -5.21
C PRO A 266 6.47 -0.29 -5.47
N ALA A 267 7.18 0.83 -5.35
CA ALA A 267 6.62 2.16 -5.60
C ALA A 267 6.27 2.37 -7.08
N VAL A 268 7.15 1.96 -8.00
CA VAL A 268 6.91 2.02 -9.44
C VAL A 268 5.75 1.11 -9.84
N GLN A 269 5.68 -0.09 -9.27
CA GLN A 269 4.59 -1.02 -9.53
C GLN A 269 3.24 -0.48 -9.01
N ALA A 270 3.20 0.05 -7.78
CA ALA A 270 2.01 0.66 -7.22
C ALA A 270 1.55 1.89 -8.03
N ALA A 271 2.49 2.73 -8.48
CA ALA A 271 2.19 3.88 -9.33
C ALA A 271 1.65 3.45 -10.70
N ARG A 272 2.25 2.44 -11.33
CA ARG A 272 1.74 1.88 -12.60
C ARG A 272 0.35 1.30 -12.45
N GLU A 273 0.07 0.59 -11.35
CA GLU A 273 -1.25 0.04 -11.11
C GLU A 273 -2.30 1.11 -10.84
N ALA A 274 -1.95 2.16 -10.09
CA ALA A 274 -2.83 3.32 -9.92
C ALA A 274 -3.15 4.01 -11.26
N ALA A 275 -2.17 4.11 -12.16
CA ALA A 275 -2.37 4.65 -13.52
C ALA A 275 -3.28 3.73 -14.35
N ARG A 276 -3.04 2.42 -14.37
CA ARG A 276 -3.91 1.45 -15.06
C ARG A 276 -5.34 1.48 -14.54
N ARG A 277 -5.52 1.57 -13.23
CA ARG A 277 -6.85 1.71 -12.60
C ARG A 277 -7.56 2.99 -13.02
N THR A 278 -6.83 4.09 -13.19
CA THR A 278 -7.39 5.35 -13.69
C THR A 278 -7.85 5.20 -15.14
N THR A 279 -7.03 4.57 -15.99
CA THR A 279 -7.40 4.27 -17.38
C THR A 279 -8.61 3.34 -17.46
N CYS A 280 -8.63 2.26 -16.67
CA CYS A 280 -9.77 1.34 -16.59
C CYS A 280 -11.05 2.06 -16.16
N SER A 281 -10.98 2.90 -15.11
CA SER A 281 -12.12 3.70 -14.66
C SER A 281 -12.68 4.60 -15.76
N ASN A 282 -11.81 5.21 -16.58
CA ASN A 282 -12.22 6.03 -17.71
C ASN A 282 -12.83 5.19 -18.85
N GLN A 283 -12.29 4.01 -19.15
CA GLN A 283 -12.88 3.09 -20.14
C GLN A 283 -14.27 2.62 -19.73
N ILE A 284 -14.45 2.14 -18.49
CA ILE A 284 -15.76 1.75 -17.95
C ILE A 284 -16.74 2.92 -18.03
N ARG A 285 -16.29 4.13 -17.66
CA ARG A 285 -17.11 5.35 -17.76
C ARG A 285 -17.54 5.60 -19.20
N ASN A 286 -16.63 5.55 -20.17
CA ASN A 286 -16.95 5.82 -21.56
C ASN A 286 -17.93 4.78 -22.12
N VAL A 287 -17.79 3.51 -21.75
CA VAL A 287 -18.76 2.45 -22.11
C VAL A 287 -20.15 2.76 -21.51
N ALA A 288 -20.21 3.17 -20.25
CA ALA A 288 -21.48 3.54 -19.61
C ALA A 288 -22.11 4.80 -20.23
N LEU A 289 -21.29 5.80 -20.57
CA LEU A 289 -21.76 7.00 -21.26
C LEU A 289 -22.31 6.68 -22.64
N ALA A 290 -21.69 5.77 -23.39
CA ALA A 290 -22.22 5.31 -24.67
C ALA A 290 -23.61 4.65 -24.53
N VAL A 291 -23.80 3.86 -23.46
CA VAL A 291 -25.10 3.27 -23.11
C VAL A 291 -26.15 4.35 -22.76
N ILE A 292 -25.75 5.38 -22.00
CA ILE A 292 -26.63 6.48 -21.62
C ILE A 292 -27.01 7.33 -22.85
N GLN A 293 -26.04 7.66 -23.71
CA GLN A 293 -26.29 8.39 -24.97
C GLN A 293 -27.22 7.61 -25.90
N PHE A 294 -27.04 6.28 -25.99
CA PHE A 294 -27.98 5.42 -26.70
C PHE A 294 -29.39 5.53 -26.12
N HIS A 295 -29.51 5.47 -24.78
CA HIS A 295 -30.80 5.62 -24.10
C HIS A 295 -31.44 6.97 -24.38
N ASP A 296 -30.68 8.06 -24.36
CA ASP A 296 -31.20 9.41 -24.61
C ASP A 296 -31.67 9.57 -26.06
N ALA A 297 -30.97 8.95 -27.01
CA ALA A 297 -31.36 8.96 -28.43
C ALA A 297 -32.58 8.07 -28.74
N HIS A 298 -32.75 6.93 -28.06
CA HIS A 298 -33.76 5.91 -28.39
C HIS A 298 -34.92 5.80 -27.39
N GLY A 299 -34.82 6.45 -26.23
CA GLY A 299 -35.81 6.40 -25.15
C GLY A 299 -35.85 5.08 -24.37
N HIS A 300 -34.85 4.22 -24.53
CA HIS A 300 -34.67 2.97 -23.79
C HIS A 300 -33.20 2.51 -23.81
N TYR A 301 -32.76 1.74 -22.81
CA TYR A 301 -31.43 1.14 -22.78
C TYR A 301 -31.21 0.18 -23.97
N PRO A 302 -29.96 0.02 -24.47
CA PRO A 302 -29.65 -0.93 -25.53
C PRO A 302 -29.98 -2.34 -25.07
N ARG A 303 -30.37 -3.19 -26.02
CA ARG A 303 -30.88 -4.54 -25.74
C ARG A 303 -29.98 -5.55 -26.42
N SER A 304 -29.94 -6.80 -25.97
CA SER A 304 -29.39 -7.87 -26.80
C SER A 304 -30.51 -8.50 -27.62
N ARG A 305 -30.29 -8.68 -28.93
CA ARG A 305 -31.27 -9.32 -29.82
C ARG A 305 -31.20 -10.84 -29.69
N PHE A 306 -31.41 -11.41 -28.51
CA PHE A 306 -31.16 -12.84 -28.27
C PHE A 306 -32.43 -13.60 -27.83
N LYS A 307 -32.90 -14.55 -28.65
CA LYS A 307 -33.99 -15.49 -28.38
C LYS A 307 -33.55 -16.95 -28.53
N VAL A 308 -33.78 -17.80 -27.54
CA VAL A 308 -33.65 -19.27 -27.74
C VAL A 308 -34.98 -19.82 -28.29
N PRO A 309 -35.00 -20.71 -29.30
CA PRO A 309 -33.86 -21.29 -30.04
C PRO A 309 -33.48 -20.52 -31.32
N ASP A 310 -34.18 -19.44 -31.68
CA ASP A 310 -34.07 -18.81 -33.00
C ASP A 310 -32.73 -18.07 -33.24
N ASP A 311 -32.03 -17.68 -32.17
CA ASP A 311 -30.83 -16.84 -32.19
C ASP A 311 -29.56 -17.59 -31.74
N VAL A 312 -29.59 -18.92 -31.81
CA VAL A 312 -28.41 -19.79 -31.62
C VAL A 312 -27.98 -20.40 -32.97
N GLY A 313 -26.68 -20.40 -33.25
CA GLY A 313 -26.11 -21.06 -34.44
C GLY A 313 -25.64 -20.12 -35.56
N PRO A 314 -25.31 -20.69 -36.74
CA PRO A 314 -24.67 -19.99 -37.85
C PRO A 314 -25.43 -18.75 -38.36
N ASP A 315 -26.75 -18.81 -38.45
CA ASP A 315 -27.55 -17.71 -39.00
C ASP A 315 -27.99 -16.68 -37.95
N SER A 316 -27.48 -16.80 -36.71
CA SER A 316 -27.84 -15.93 -35.60
C SER A 316 -27.56 -14.46 -35.90
N LYS A 317 -28.57 -13.61 -35.70
CA LYS A 317 -28.47 -12.15 -35.75
C LYS A 317 -28.49 -11.54 -34.36
N ALA A 318 -27.99 -12.28 -33.38
CA ALA A 318 -28.09 -11.95 -31.97
C ALA A 318 -27.03 -10.97 -31.50
N TRP A 319 -27.03 -9.80 -32.11
CA TRP A 319 -26.12 -8.74 -31.77
C TRP A 319 -26.34 -8.27 -30.33
N SER A 320 -25.24 -8.12 -29.60
CA SER A 320 -25.23 -7.69 -28.22
C SER A 320 -25.68 -6.23 -28.06
N TRP A 321 -25.90 -5.82 -26.81
CA TRP A 321 -26.06 -4.42 -26.46
C TRP A 321 -24.79 -3.60 -26.79
N ILE A 322 -23.59 -4.19 -26.67
CA ILE A 322 -22.31 -3.52 -26.98
C ILE A 322 -22.25 -3.20 -28.48
N ALA A 323 -22.64 -4.15 -29.33
CA ALA A 323 -22.68 -3.96 -30.78
C ALA A 323 -23.65 -2.83 -31.17
N GLN A 324 -24.75 -2.64 -30.43
CA GLN A 324 -25.70 -1.55 -30.68
C GLN A 324 -25.17 -0.17 -30.27
N VAL A 325 -24.22 -0.09 -29.34
CA VAL A 325 -23.66 1.19 -28.88
C VAL A 325 -22.33 1.56 -29.55
N LEU A 326 -21.83 0.77 -30.52
CA LEU A 326 -20.59 1.09 -31.25
C LEU A 326 -20.57 2.51 -31.85
N PRO A 327 -21.67 3.04 -32.45
CA PRO A 327 -21.69 4.43 -32.92
C PRO A 327 -21.40 5.46 -31.82
N PHE A 328 -21.80 5.16 -30.58
CA PHE A 328 -21.59 6.01 -29.40
C PHE A 328 -20.22 5.76 -28.73
N LEU A 329 -19.46 4.77 -29.21
CA LEU A 329 -18.08 4.47 -28.83
C LEU A 329 -17.07 4.95 -29.88
N GLU A 330 -17.49 5.78 -30.83
CA GLU A 330 -16.68 6.22 -31.97
C GLU A 330 -16.27 5.08 -32.95
N GLU A 331 -16.99 3.95 -32.91
CA GLU A 331 -16.75 2.75 -33.72
C GLU A 331 -17.79 2.60 -34.86
N GLN A 332 -18.20 3.71 -35.49
CA GLN A 332 -19.21 3.71 -36.57
C GLN A 332 -18.77 2.85 -37.77
N ALA A 333 -17.50 2.94 -38.18
CA ALA A 333 -16.98 2.14 -39.30
C ALA A 333 -17.09 0.63 -39.04
N LEU A 334 -16.84 0.21 -37.80
CA LEU A 334 -16.99 -1.19 -37.39
C LEU A 334 -18.46 -1.61 -37.36
N TYR A 335 -19.36 -0.73 -36.90
CA TYR A 335 -20.81 -0.98 -36.90
C TYR A 335 -21.33 -1.27 -38.31
N ASP A 336 -20.94 -0.43 -39.28
CA ASP A 336 -21.37 -0.56 -40.68
C ASP A 336 -20.75 -1.78 -41.36
N GLU A 337 -19.44 -2.03 -41.15
CA GLU A 337 -18.74 -3.21 -41.68
C GLU A 337 -19.34 -4.52 -41.14
N ALA A 338 -19.59 -4.57 -39.82
CA ALA A 338 -20.20 -5.72 -39.18
C ALA A 338 -21.67 -5.92 -39.63
N GLY A 339 -22.33 -4.87 -40.11
CA GLY A 339 -23.74 -4.90 -40.51
C GLY A 339 -24.64 -5.26 -39.33
N VAL A 340 -24.40 -4.62 -38.18
CA VAL A 340 -25.09 -4.91 -36.91
C VAL A 340 -26.60 -4.89 -37.10
N GLY A 341 -27.27 -5.97 -36.70
CA GLY A 341 -28.73 -6.15 -36.82
C GLY A 341 -29.23 -6.65 -38.18
N VAL A 342 -28.39 -6.64 -39.22
CA VAL A 342 -28.73 -7.06 -40.59
C VAL A 342 -28.02 -8.36 -40.97
N ARG A 343 -26.69 -8.41 -40.79
CA ARG A 343 -25.85 -9.58 -41.08
C ARG A 343 -25.85 -10.57 -39.92
N SER A 344 -25.61 -11.84 -40.23
CA SER A 344 -25.37 -12.87 -39.22
C SER A 344 -24.01 -12.67 -38.55
N LEU A 345 -23.86 -13.23 -37.35
CA LEU A 345 -22.61 -13.25 -36.60
C LEU A 345 -21.62 -14.26 -37.21
N GLN A 346 -22.11 -15.40 -37.70
CA GLN A 346 -21.25 -16.42 -38.28
C GLN A 346 -20.61 -15.94 -39.58
N ASN A 347 -19.34 -16.31 -39.80
CA ASN A 347 -18.57 -15.98 -41.00
C ASN A 347 -18.42 -14.46 -41.23
N ASN A 348 -18.63 -13.66 -40.18
CA ASN A 348 -18.47 -12.23 -40.22
C ASN A 348 -17.09 -11.85 -39.65
N PRO A 349 -16.08 -11.49 -40.47
CA PRO A 349 -14.73 -11.24 -39.97
C PRO A 349 -14.67 -10.01 -39.04
N ALA A 350 -15.65 -9.09 -39.12
CA ALA A 350 -15.67 -7.90 -38.29
C ALA A 350 -15.79 -8.25 -36.79
N VAL A 351 -16.44 -9.36 -36.44
CA VAL A 351 -16.64 -9.74 -35.03
C VAL A 351 -15.36 -10.20 -34.33
N ALA A 352 -14.31 -10.51 -35.09
CA ALA A 352 -13.00 -10.89 -34.56
C ALA A 352 -12.17 -9.67 -34.13
N LYS A 353 -12.57 -8.46 -34.54
CA LYS A 353 -11.81 -7.23 -34.28
C LYS A 353 -11.81 -6.88 -32.80
N THR A 354 -10.67 -6.38 -32.35
CA THR A 354 -10.47 -5.87 -30.98
C THR A 354 -10.84 -4.41 -30.92
N ILE A 355 -11.67 -4.05 -29.95
CA ILE A 355 -12.04 -2.65 -29.68
C ILE A 355 -11.23 -2.21 -28.44
N PRO A 356 -10.23 -1.32 -28.57
CA PRO A 356 -9.32 -1.00 -27.47
C PRO A 356 -10.02 -0.46 -26.22
N ILE A 357 -11.13 0.26 -26.38
CA ILE A 357 -11.91 0.80 -25.24
C ILE A 357 -12.59 -0.30 -24.42
N LEU A 358 -12.74 -1.51 -24.98
CA LEU A 358 -13.35 -2.65 -24.30
C LEU A 358 -12.33 -3.54 -23.59
N ILE A 359 -11.05 -3.19 -23.59
CA ILE A 359 -9.98 -4.01 -22.99
C ILE A 359 -9.42 -3.31 -21.76
N CYS A 360 -9.45 -4.00 -20.62
CA CYS A 360 -8.92 -3.49 -19.36
C CYS A 360 -7.38 -3.50 -19.40
N PRO A 361 -6.69 -2.40 -19.05
CA PRO A 361 -5.23 -2.32 -19.08
C PRO A 361 -4.55 -3.15 -18.00
N SER A 362 -5.28 -3.57 -16.96
CA SER A 362 -4.78 -4.42 -15.88
C SER A 362 -5.01 -5.91 -16.13
N ASP A 363 -5.78 -6.29 -17.16
CA ASP A 363 -5.92 -7.70 -17.55
C ASP A 363 -4.54 -8.25 -17.93
N ALA A 364 -4.05 -9.23 -17.16
CA ALA A 364 -2.69 -9.74 -17.26
C ALA A 364 -2.38 -10.42 -18.62
N ARG A 365 -3.38 -10.66 -19.47
CA ARG A 365 -3.24 -11.40 -20.74
C ARG A 365 -3.71 -10.63 -21.97
N THR A 366 -3.39 -9.35 -22.06
CA THR A 366 -3.63 -8.47 -23.25
C THR A 366 -3.19 -9.05 -24.61
N GLY A 367 -2.54 -10.22 -24.67
CA GLY A 367 -2.15 -10.91 -25.91
C GLY A 367 -3.26 -11.71 -26.62
N SER A 368 -4.42 -11.99 -25.99
CA SER A 368 -5.51 -12.72 -26.64
C SER A 368 -6.80 -11.90 -26.61
N THR A 369 -6.80 -10.80 -27.37
CA THR A 369 -7.96 -9.90 -27.50
C THR A 369 -9.07 -10.47 -28.42
N SER A 370 -8.83 -11.67 -28.96
CA SER A 370 -9.78 -12.44 -29.74
C SER A 370 -9.61 -13.93 -29.45
N ARG A 371 -10.70 -14.71 -29.48
CA ARG A 371 -10.68 -16.16 -29.21
C ARG A 371 -11.82 -16.90 -29.90
N LEU A 372 -11.73 -18.23 -29.93
CA LEU A 372 -12.84 -19.07 -30.38
C LEU A 372 -14.09 -18.82 -29.52
N GLY A 373 -15.20 -18.48 -30.17
CA GLY A 373 -16.48 -18.26 -29.52
C GLY A 373 -16.98 -19.56 -28.89
N SER A 374 -17.28 -19.52 -27.59
CA SER A 374 -17.92 -20.66 -26.92
C SER A 374 -19.39 -20.81 -27.32
N GLY A 375 -19.89 -22.04 -27.24
CA GLY A 375 -21.29 -22.35 -27.55
C GLY A 375 -21.53 -22.56 -29.05
N HIS A 376 -22.32 -21.66 -29.66
CA HIS A 376 -23.02 -21.94 -30.92
C HIS A 376 -22.33 -21.47 -32.22
N PHE A 377 -21.05 -21.12 -32.18
CA PHE A 377 -20.36 -20.47 -33.33
C PHE A 377 -19.19 -21.27 -33.93
N ASN A 378 -19.17 -22.60 -33.80
CA ASN A 378 -18.26 -23.50 -34.53
C ASN A 378 -16.79 -23.00 -34.57
N ASP A 379 -16.23 -22.63 -33.42
CA ASP A 379 -14.85 -22.14 -33.30
C ASP A 379 -14.53 -20.84 -34.09
N GLN A 380 -15.52 -20.00 -34.39
CA GLN A 380 -15.25 -18.68 -34.96
C GLN A 380 -14.49 -17.79 -33.98
N VAL A 381 -13.48 -17.07 -34.47
CA VAL A 381 -12.75 -16.07 -33.69
C VAL A 381 -13.63 -14.83 -33.44
N MET A 382 -13.76 -14.46 -32.16
CA MET A 382 -14.57 -13.36 -31.67
C MET A 382 -13.69 -12.44 -30.79
N GLY A 383 -13.82 -11.13 -30.97
CA GLY A 383 -13.19 -10.13 -30.11
C GLY A 383 -13.79 -10.17 -28.71
N VAL A 384 -12.94 -10.17 -27.69
CA VAL A 384 -13.36 -10.22 -26.28
C VAL A 384 -13.70 -8.82 -25.73
N THR A 385 -14.33 -8.77 -24.56
CA THR A 385 -14.65 -7.52 -23.86
C THR A 385 -14.42 -7.67 -22.35
N ASN A 386 -13.65 -6.81 -21.72
CA ASN A 386 -13.58 -6.80 -20.26
C ASN A 386 -14.82 -6.20 -19.60
N TYR A 387 -15.80 -5.69 -20.36
CA TYR A 387 -16.98 -5.02 -19.80
C TYR A 387 -18.28 -5.72 -20.18
N LYS A 388 -19.15 -5.92 -19.19
CA LYS A 388 -20.40 -6.65 -19.29
C LYS A 388 -21.55 -5.89 -18.65
N ALA A 389 -22.73 -6.06 -19.21
CA ALA A 389 -23.96 -5.52 -18.65
C ALA A 389 -24.35 -6.24 -17.36
N ASN A 390 -24.86 -5.48 -16.41
CA ASN A 390 -25.44 -6.00 -15.18
C ASN A 390 -26.86 -6.51 -15.41
N MET A 391 -26.98 -7.85 -15.40
CA MET A 391 -28.22 -8.61 -15.51
C MET A 391 -29.04 -8.64 -14.23
N GLY A 392 -28.42 -8.24 -13.11
CA GLY A 392 -29.01 -8.22 -11.79
C GLY A 392 -28.47 -9.34 -10.92
N ALA A 393 -29.28 -9.77 -9.96
CA ALA A 393 -28.89 -10.70 -8.91
C ALA A 393 -29.71 -12.00 -8.94
N ASN A 394 -30.77 -12.11 -9.73
CA ASN A 394 -31.52 -13.36 -9.83
C ASN A 394 -30.77 -14.41 -10.65
N TRP A 395 -30.36 -15.50 -9.99
CA TRP A 395 -29.58 -16.57 -10.62
C TRP A 395 -29.77 -17.89 -9.88
N GLY A 396 -30.12 -18.94 -10.61
CA GLY A 396 -30.25 -20.30 -10.10
C GLY A 396 -30.49 -21.26 -11.25
N ALA A 397 -29.50 -21.30 -12.16
CA ALA A 397 -29.49 -22.01 -13.43
C ALA A 397 -30.38 -23.26 -13.45
N ASP A 398 -31.59 -23.11 -14.03
CA ASP A 398 -32.55 -24.16 -14.40
C ASP A 398 -33.03 -25.06 -13.23
N GLU A 399 -34.34 -25.33 -13.15
CA GLU A 399 -34.95 -26.15 -12.07
C GLU A 399 -34.36 -27.58 -11.98
N THR A 400 -33.53 -27.95 -12.96
CA THR A 400 -32.86 -29.25 -13.10
C THR A 400 -31.39 -29.29 -12.68
N LEU A 401 -30.72 -28.15 -12.45
CA LEU A 401 -29.29 -28.11 -12.12
C LEU A 401 -29.03 -27.36 -10.81
N PRO A 402 -28.79 -28.06 -9.69
CA PRO A 402 -28.48 -27.37 -8.45
C PRO A 402 -27.04 -26.85 -8.54
N ILE A 403 -26.87 -25.53 -8.59
CA ILE A 403 -25.59 -24.84 -8.38
C ILE A 403 -25.15 -25.12 -6.92
N ARG A 404 -24.64 -26.32 -6.64
CA ARG A 404 -24.34 -26.79 -5.27
C ARG A 404 -22.98 -26.32 -4.72
N ASN A 405 -22.14 -25.68 -5.53
CA ASN A 405 -20.74 -25.42 -5.15
C ASN A 405 -20.23 -23.99 -5.37
N ILE A 406 -21.07 -23.04 -5.79
CA ILE A 406 -20.73 -21.62 -5.61
C ILE A 406 -20.99 -21.34 -4.13
N GLY A 407 -20.00 -20.84 -3.38
CA GLY A 407 -20.08 -20.56 -1.93
C GLY A 407 -21.16 -19.56 -1.49
N THR A 408 -22.15 -19.27 -2.34
CA THR A 408 -23.35 -18.52 -2.01
C THR A 408 -24.48 -19.49 -1.67
N VAL A 409 -24.63 -19.80 -0.38
CA VAL A 409 -25.69 -20.64 0.19
C VAL A 409 -27.11 -20.01 0.05
N TRP A 410 -27.29 -19.02 -0.82
CA TRP A 410 -28.50 -18.21 -0.90
C TRP A 410 -29.12 -18.31 -2.29
N PRO A 411 -30.24 -19.05 -2.43
CA PRO A 411 -31.16 -18.87 -3.56
C PRO A 411 -31.50 -17.39 -3.64
N ASN A 412 -31.27 -16.78 -4.80
CA ASN A 412 -31.71 -15.41 -5.04
C ASN A 412 -32.77 -15.41 -6.14
N PRO A 413 -34.03 -15.75 -5.79
CA PRO A 413 -35.11 -15.61 -6.75
C PRO A 413 -35.26 -14.12 -7.08
N SER A 414 -35.66 -13.86 -8.31
CA SER A 414 -36.13 -12.55 -8.73
C SER A 414 -37.30 -12.13 -7.85
N ILE A 415 -37.65 -10.85 -7.95
CA ILE A 415 -38.90 -10.26 -7.43
C ILE A 415 -40.19 -10.99 -7.87
N PHE A 416 -40.13 -11.93 -8.82
CA PHE A 416 -41.24 -12.76 -9.28
C PHE A 416 -41.12 -14.23 -8.84
N GLY A 417 -40.13 -14.57 -8.02
CA GLY A 417 -39.89 -15.94 -7.54
C GLY A 417 -39.08 -16.81 -8.51
N ASP A 418 -38.60 -16.28 -9.64
CA ASP A 418 -37.87 -17.04 -10.66
C ASP A 418 -36.35 -16.90 -10.54
N TYR A 419 -35.60 -17.90 -10.99
CA TYR A 419 -34.14 -17.93 -10.90
C TYR A 419 -33.45 -17.73 -12.26
N ASP A 420 -34.22 -17.37 -13.29
CA ASP A 420 -33.75 -17.25 -14.67
C ASP A 420 -33.33 -15.82 -14.98
N GLY A 421 -32.16 -15.42 -14.46
CA GLY A 421 -31.58 -14.11 -14.74
C GLY A 421 -31.36 -13.86 -16.24
N GLN A 422 -31.16 -14.91 -17.03
CA GLN A 422 -30.88 -14.77 -18.45
C GLN A 422 -32.13 -14.39 -19.26
N ALA A 423 -33.28 -15.00 -18.99
CA ALA A 423 -34.52 -14.63 -19.68
C ALA A 423 -35.31 -13.53 -18.96
N ARG A 424 -35.18 -13.45 -17.62
CA ARG A 424 -36.00 -12.61 -16.73
C ARG A 424 -35.14 -11.86 -15.71
N GLY A 425 -34.03 -11.27 -16.15
CA GLY A 425 -33.11 -10.53 -15.29
C GLY A 425 -33.80 -9.41 -14.49
N ASP A 426 -33.32 -9.14 -13.28
CA ASP A 426 -33.78 -8.07 -12.38
C ASP A 426 -32.84 -6.84 -12.33
N GLY A 427 -31.79 -6.82 -13.16
CA GLY A 427 -30.87 -5.68 -13.36
C GLY A 427 -31.31 -4.71 -14.46
N VAL A 428 -30.38 -3.95 -15.07
CA VAL A 428 -30.75 -2.94 -16.08
C VAL A 428 -30.84 -3.53 -17.49
N MET A 429 -29.95 -4.46 -17.84
CA MET A 429 -29.86 -5.08 -19.17
C MET A 429 -29.58 -6.57 -18.98
N TRP A 430 -30.29 -7.44 -19.69
CA TRP A 430 -30.15 -8.90 -19.58
C TRP A 430 -30.27 -9.60 -20.93
N ARG A 431 -30.03 -10.91 -20.97
CA ARG A 431 -29.86 -11.64 -22.24
C ARG A 431 -31.08 -11.61 -23.16
N ASP A 432 -32.26 -12.03 -22.72
CA ASP A 432 -33.52 -11.97 -23.51
C ASP A 432 -34.32 -10.68 -23.25
N ASP A 433 -33.64 -9.52 -23.18
CA ASP A 433 -34.29 -8.23 -22.94
C ASP A 433 -34.90 -7.62 -24.21
N GLN A 434 -34.77 -8.26 -25.38
CA GLN A 434 -35.36 -7.79 -26.65
C GLN A 434 -36.89 -7.60 -26.61
N LYS A 435 -37.60 -8.22 -25.66
CA LYS A 435 -39.05 -8.04 -25.46
C LYS A 435 -39.37 -6.84 -24.55
N PHE A 436 -38.36 -6.27 -23.91
CA PHE A 436 -38.49 -5.26 -22.86
C PHE A 436 -37.73 -3.99 -23.24
N ARG A 437 -38.45 -2.89 -23.43
CA ARG A 437 -37.83 -1.56 -23.59
C ARG A 437 -37.56 -0.96 -22.21
N MET A 438 -36.43 -1.31 -21.61
CA MET A 438 -36.05 -0.82 -20.29
C MET A 438 -35.79 0.69 -20.33
N LYS A 439 -36.44 1.45 -19.43
CA LYS A 439 -36.33 2.92 -19.35
C LYS A 439 -35.68 3.32 -18.03
N ALA A 440 -34.96 4.44 -18.00
CA ALA A 440 -34.39 4.99 -16.76
C ALA A 440 -35.42 5.13 -15.62
N ALA A 441 -36.66 5.54 -15.94
CA ALA A 441 -37.76 5.67 -14.96
C ALA A 441 -38.17 4.36 -14.25
N LYS A 442 -37.71 3.21 -14.75
CA LYS A 442 -37.96 1.90 -14.13
C LYS A 442 -36.88 1.51 -13.11
N ILE A 443 -35.79 2.28 -13.00
CA ILE A 443 -34.73 2.13 -12.00
C ILE A 443 -35.12 2.95 -10.77
N ARG A 444 -35.81 2.32 -9.81
CA ARG A 444 -36.43 3.04 -8.68
C ARG A 444 -35.47 3.36 -7.54
N ASP A 445 -34.41 2.57 -7.37
CA ASP A 445 -33.40 2.79 -6.33
C ASP A 445 -32.47 3.99 -6.62
N GLY A 446 -32.54 4.54 -7.83
CA GLY A 446 -31.79 5.70 -8.29
C GLY A 446 -30.62 5.32 -9.21
N LEU A 447 -30.41 6.12 -10.26
CA LEU A 447 -29.41 5.85 -11.30
C LEU A 447 -27.98 5.76 -10.72
N SER A 448 -27.66 6.59 -9.72
CA SER A 448 -26.37 6.62 -9.03
C SER A 448 -26.15 5.48 -8.03
N LYS A 449 -27.15 4.61 -7.83
CA LYS A 449 -27.10 3.48 -6.88
C LYS A 449 -27.20 2.11 -7.53
N THR A 450 -27.59 2.05 -8.80
CA THR A 450 -27.73 0.81 -9.57
C THR A 450 -26.57 0.61 -10.53
N PHE A 451 -25.92 -0.56 -10.47
CA PHE A 451 -24.90 -0.98 -11.43
C PHE A 451 -25.48 -1.12 -12.83
N LEU A 452 -24.75 -0.61 -13.82
CA LEU A 452 -25.09 -0.67 -15.24
C LEU A 452 -24.14 -1.61 -15.99
N VAL A 453 -22.84 -1.39 -15.85
CA VAL A 453 -21.77 -2.16 -16.49
C VAL A 453 -20.72 -2.50 -15.44
N GLY A 454 -20.26 -3.74 -15.43
CA GLY A 454 -19.17 -4.21 -14.57
C GLY A 454 -18.05 -4.83 -15.40
N GLU A 455 -16.88 -4.93 -14.79
CA GLU A 455 -15.74 -5.61 -15.42
C GLU A 455 -15.73 -7.13 -15.21
N ASP A 456 -15.19 -7.86 -16.17
CA ASP A 456 -14.94 -9.30 -16.13
C ASP A 456 -13.62 -9.63 -16.82
N LEU A 457 -13.10 -10.82 -16.54
CA LEU A 457 -11.85 -11.33 -17.10
C LEU A 457 -12.16 -12.41 -18.15
N PRO A 458 -11.90 -12.16 -19.45
CA PRO A 458 -12.06 -13.14 -20.52
C PRO A 458 -11.34 -14.47 -20.22
N GLU A 459 -10.21 -14.46 -19.52
CA GLU A 459 -9.50 -15.67 -19.12
C GLU A 459 -10.39 -16.65 -18.32
N LEU A 460 -11.19 -16.11 -17.40
CA LEU A 460 -12.01 -16.89 -16.46
C LEU A 460 -13.43 -17.10 -16.98
N ASN A 461 -13.74 -16.60 -18.17
CA ASN A 461 -15.07 -16.66 -18.74
C ASN A 461 -15.00 -16.76 -20.26
N THR A 462 -15.30 -17.93 -20.83
CA THR A 462 -15.33 -18.11 -22.29
C THR A 462 -16.58 -17.54 -22.98
N TRP A 463 -17.55 -17.07 -22.18
CA TRP A 463 -18.79 -16.43 -22.62
C TRP A 463 -18.66 -14.91 -22.55
N ASN A 464 -17.64 -14.39 -23.22
CA ASN A 464 -17.25 -12.99 -23.17
C ASN A 464 -16.77 -12.54 -24.55
N SER A 465 -17.62 -11.81 -25.27
CA SER A 465 -17.36 -11.21 -26.58
C SER A 465 -18.24 -10.00 -26.77
N TRP A 466 -17.73 -9.00 -27.49
CA TRP A 466 -18.47 -7.75 -27.69
C TRP A 466 -19.63 -7.91 -28.65
N SER A 467 -19.58 -8.85 -29.59
CA SER A 467 -20.55 -8.94 -30.69
C SER A 467 -21.81 -9.74 -30.38
N TYR A 468 -21.73 -10.78 -29.53
CA TYR A 468 -22.81 -11.74 -29.32
C TYR A 468 -23.59 -11.48 -28.04
N GLY A 469 -24.92 -11.43 -28.15
CA GLY A 469 -25.83 -11.19 -27.04
C GLY A 469 -25.56 -12.08 -25.83
N ASN A 470 -25.44 -13.39 -26.02
CA ASN A 470 -25.23 -14.35 -24.92
C ASN A 470 -23.92 -14.15 -24.14
N HIS A 471 -22.94 -13.41 -24.68
CA HIS A 471 -21.61 -13.25 -24.09
C HIS A 471 -21.39 -11.92 -23.36
N SER A 472 -22.39 -11.05 -23.32
CA SER A 472 -22.19 -9.65 -22.93
C SER A 472 -22.77 -9.29 -21.56
N PHE A 473 -23.09 -10.29 -20.73
CA PHE A 473 -23.80 -10.14 -19.46
C PHE A 473 -23.07 -10.78 -18.29
N GLY A 474 -23.27 -10.24 -17.10
CA GLY A 474 -22.84 -10.80 -15.82
C GLY A 474 -23.91 -10.62 -14.74
N THR A 475 -23.86 -11.46 -13.71
CA THR A 475 -24.76 -11.47 -12.56
C THR A 475 -24.00 -11.12 -11.29
N CYS A 476 -24.65 -10.36 -10.41
CA CYS A 476 -24.18 -10.10 -9.05
C CYS A 476 -24.69 -11.15 -8.05
N ALA A 477 -25.34 -12.21 -8.51
CA ALA A 477 -25.67 -13.37 -7.67
C ALA A 477 -24.42 -14.09 -7.17
N ILE A 478 -23.41 -14.15 -8.03
CA ILE A 478 -22.10 -14.74 -7.76
C ILE A 478 -21.21 -13.65 -7.15
N PRO A 479 -20.39 -13.94 -6.11
CA PRO A 479 -19.56 -12.93 -5.48
C PRO A 479 -18.57 -12.30 -6.47
N PRO A 480 -18.18 -11.02 -6.26
CA PRO A 480 -17.14 -10.39 -7.06
C PRO A 480 -15.84 -11.19 -6.99
N ASN A 481 -15.09 -11.22 -8.09
CA ASN A 481 -13.82 -11.95 -8.20
C ASN A 481 -13.89 -13.47 -7.94
N PHE A 482 -15.09 -14.07 -7.93
CA PHE A 482 -15.26 -15.52 -7.86
C PHE A 482 -14.58 -16.21 -9.05
N ARG A 483 -13.64 -17.12 -8.79
CA ARG A 483 -12.92 -17.85 -9.84
C ARG A 483 -13.58 -19.22 -10.10
N PRO A 484 -14.16 -19.46 -11.29
CA PRO A 484 -14.81 -20.74 -11.60
C PRO A 484 -13.79 -21.86 -11.78
N GLY A 485 -14.20 -23.10 -11.52
CA GLY A 485 -13.34 -24.28 -11.76
C GLY A 485 -13.04 -24.53 -13.24
N SER A 486 -13.90 -24.05 -14.14
CA SER A 486 -13.68 -24.05 -15.59
C SER A 486 -14.21 -22.76 -16.20
N ALA A 487 -13.41 -22.10 -17.04
CA ALA A 487 -13.82 -20.87 -17.73
C ALA A 487 -15.00 -21.09 -18.71
N SER A 488 -15.19 -22.32 -19.20
CA SER A 488 -16.28 -22.67 -20.11
C SER A 488 -17.58 -23.06 -19.41
N TRP A 489 -17.52 -23.36 -18.11
CA TRP A 489 -18.70 -23.72 -17.32
C TRP A 489 -19.55 -22.49 -17.03
N TRP A 490 -20.51 -22.23 -17.92
CA TRP A 490 -21.29 -21.00 -17.93
C TRP A 490 -22.01 -20.65 -16.61
N PRO A 491 -22.54 -21.59 -15.78
CA PRO A 491 -23.26 -21.22 -14.55
C PRO A 491 -22.40 -20.46 -13.53
N ASP A 492 -21.11 -20.78 -13.48
CA ASP A 492 -20.14 -20.21 -12.54
C ASP A 492 -19.34 -19.06 -13.18
N SER A 493 -19.29 -19.02 -14.51
CA SER A 493 -18.50 -18.04 -15.27
C SER A 493 -19.18 -16.67 -15.41
N GLN A 494 -20.47 -16.51 -15.12
CA GLN A 494 -21.20 -15.25 -15.34
C GLN A 494 -21.02 -14.19 -14.23
N SER A 495 -19.95 -14.24 -13.41
CA SER A 495 -19.63 -13.21 -12.41
C SER A 495 -18.92 -11.98 -13.01
N PHE A 496 -18.66 -10.98 -12.16
CA PHE A 496 -17.81 -9.82 -12.42
C PHE A 496 -16.45 -9.98 -11.72
N ARG A 497 -15.37 -9.62 -12.42
CA ARG A 497 -13.99 -9.94 -12.03
C ARG A 497 -13.00 -8.93 -12.55
N SER A 498 -11.88 -8.82 -11.84
CA SER A 498 -10.80 -7.90 -12.15
C SER A 498 -9.44 -8.44 -11.71
N ASP A 499 -8.39 -7.95 -12.35
CA ASP A 499 -7.01 -8.10 -11.88
C ASP A 499 -6.55 -6.91 -11.01
N HIS A 500 -7.43 -5.93 -10.76
CA HIS A 500 -7.20 -4.93 -9.72
C HIS A 500 -7.27 -5.60 -8.33
N ALA A 501 -6.19 -5.50 -7.57
CA ALA A 501 -6.05 -6.21 -6.30
C ALA A 501 -7.20 -5.93 -5.31
N GLY A 502 -8.06 -6.93 -5.09
CA GLY A 502 -9.16 -6.91 -4.13
C GLY A 502 -10.36 -6.03 -4.52
N LEU A 503 -10.44 -5.61 -5.79
CA LEU A 503 -11.39 -4.62 -6.28
C LEU A 503 -11.99 -5.03 -7.63
N VAL A 504 -13.25 -4.71 -7.86
CA VAL A 504 -13.94 -4.85 -9.16
C VAL A 504 -14.64 -3.53 -9.52
N GLY A 505 -14.40 -3.02 -10.72
CA GLY A 505 -14.92 -1.78 -11.26
C GLY A 505 -16.33 -1.92 -11.81
N PHE A 506 -17.20 -0.99 -11.40
CA PHE A 506 -18.57 -0.87 -11.90
C PHE A 506 -18.88 0.57 -12.29
N ALA A 507 -19.52 0.74 -13.43
CA ALA A 507 -20.27 1.93 -13.77
C ALA A 507 -21.70 1.81 -13.27
N TYR A 508 -22.22 2.91 -12.75
CA TYR A 508 -23.61 3.09 -12.37
C TYR A 508 -24.44 3.62 -13.53
N ALA A 509 -25.76 3.54 -13.41
CA ALA A 509 -26.69 3.97 -14.45
C ALA A 509 -26.69 5.50 -14.71
N ASP A 510 -26.00 6.28 -13.87
CA ASP A 510 -25.70 7.71 -14.08
C ASP A 510 -24.32 7.98 -14.73
N GLY A 511 -23.54 6.94 -15.03
CA GLY A 511 -22.20 7.03 -15.62
C GLY A 511 -21.07 7.24 -14.61
N SER A 512 -21.37 7.34 -13.31
CA SER A 512 -20.33 7.35 -12.27
C SER A 512 -19.68 5.97 -12.16
N VAL A 513 -18.41 5.92 -11.77
CA VAL A 513 -17.63 4.67 -11.68
C VAL A 513 -17.08 4.50 -10.28
N GLN A 514 -17.22 3.31 -9.71
CA GLN A 514 -16.63 2.95 -8.42
C GLN A 514 -16.01 1.55 -8.48
N PHE A 515 -14.93 1.38 -7.73
CA PHE A 515 -14.36 0.06 -7.46
C PHE A 515 -14.94 -0.49 -6.16
N ILE A 516 -15.49 -1.68 -6.24
CA ILE A 516 -16.14 -2.41 -5.16
C ILE A 516 -15.17 -3.45 -4.62
N SER A 517 -15.07 -3.57 -3.30
CA SER A 517 -14.20 -4.55 -2.65
C SER A 517 -14.74 -5.97 -2.76
N ASP A 518 -13.83 -6.94 -2.87
CA ASP A 518 -14.17 -8.36 -2.83
C ASP A 518 -14.82 -8.79 -1.49
N ASP A 519 -14.54 -8.05 -0.43
CA ASP A 519 -15.08 -8.26 0.92
C ASP A 519 -16.47 -7.62 1.12
N ILE A 520 -17.09 -7.06 0.06
CA ILE A 520 -18.43 -6.48 0.15
C ILE A 520 -19.44 -7.51 0.64
N ASP A 521 -20.33 -7.10 1.56
CA ASP A 521 -21.46 -7.92 1.95
C ASP A 521 -22.30 -8.29 0.72
N ILE A 522 -22.51 -9.59 0.53
CA ILE A 522 -23.17 -10.13 -0.67
C ILE A 522 -24.59 -9.56 -0.87
N ARG A 523 -25.29 -9.19 0.21
CA ARG A 523 -26.63 -8.58 0.11
C ARG A 523 -26.51 -7.16 -0.42
N VAL A 524 -25.55 -6.38 0.08
CA VAL A 524 -25.29 -5.02 -0.41
C VAL A 524 -24.85 -5.03 -1.88
N TYR A 525 -24.03 -6.00 -2.27
CA TYR A 525 -23.62 -6.18 -3.66
C TYR A 525 -24.80 -6.50 -4.58
N ARG A 526 -25.66 -7.44 -4.18
CA ARG A 526 -26.88 -7.82 -4.92
C ARG A 526 -27.89 -6.68 -4.99
N ASP A 527 -28.12 -5.95 -3.89
CA ASP A 527 -29.01 -4.79 -3.86
C ASP A 527 -28.62 -3.76 -4.93
N LYS A 528 -27.32 -3.45 -5.03
CA LYS A 528 -26.78 -2.51 -6.03
C LYS A 528 -26.96 -2.99 -7.47
N ALA A 529 -27.15 -4.28 -7.69
CA ALA A 529 -27.33 -4.86 -9.01
C ALA A 529 -28.78 -4.81 -9.49
N THR A 530 -29.76 -4.65 -8.61
CA THR A 530 -31.18 -4.71 -8.98
C THR A 530 -31.75 -3.33 -9.32
N ARG A 531 -32.82 -3.31 -10.12
CA ARG A 531 -33.53 -2.07 -10.54
C ARG A 531 -34.71 -1.68 -9.64
N ARG A 532 -35.10 -2.52 -8.66
CA ARG A 532 -36.42 -2.45 -8.01
C ARG A 532 -36.29 -2.31 -6.48
N ASN A 533 -36.96 -1.25 -5.97
CA ASN A 533 -37.17 -0.87 -4.57
C ASN A 533 -36.87 -1.96 -3.52
N LYS A 534 -35.95 -1.61 -2.61
CA LYS A 534 -35.89 -2.11 -1.23
C LYS A 534 -37.23 -2.06 -0.50
#